data_AF-A0A7L2S329-F1
#
_entry.id   AF-A0A7L2S329-F1
#
_cell.length_a   1.000
_cell.length_b   1.000
_cell.length_c   1.000
_cell.angle_alpha   90.00
_cell.angle_beta   90.00
_cell.angle_gamma   90.00
#
_symmetry.space_group_name_H-M   'P 1'
#
loop_
_entity.id
_entity.type
_entity.pdbx_description
1 polymer ?
#
loop_
_entity_poly.entity_id
_entity_poly.type
_entity_poly.pdbx_seq_one_letter_code
_entity_poly.pdbx_strand_id
1 'polypeptide(L)'
;REDNSLQSPDACRIHGHLYVNKVAGNFHITVGKAIPHPRGHAHLAALVSHESYNFSHRIDHLSFGELIPGIINPLDGTEKIASDHNQMFQYFITVVPTKLHTYKISAETHQFSVTERERVINHAAGSHGVSGIFMKYDISSLMVTVTEEHMPFWQFLVRLCGIIGGIFSTTGILHGVGRFVAEIIFCRFRLGSYRSTSVPLPDGHSSNHLPLITENSTH
;
A
#
# COMPACT_ATOMS: atom_id res chain seq x y z
N ARG A 1 -31.96 -0.41 -13.13
CA ARG A 1 -33.28 -1.05 -12.95
C ARG A 1 -34.25 -0.17 -13.72
N GLU A 2 -34.84 -0.69 -14.80
CA GLU A 2 -35.82 0.05 -15.60
C GLU A 2 -37.11 0.20 -14.78
N ASP A 3 -37.65 1.41 -14.76
CA ASP A 3 -38.79 1.75 -13.91
C ASP A 3 -40.09 1.35 -14.61
N ASN A 4 -40.68 0.22 -14.20
CA ASN A 4 -41.90 -0.29 -14.81
C ASN A 4 -43.10 0.37 -14.10
N SER A 5 -43.61 1.45 -14.68
CA SER A 5 -44.68 2.32 -14.15
C SER A 5 -46.01 1.63 -13.78
N LEU A 6 -46.15 0.33 -14.06
CA LEU A 6 -47.32 -0.50 -13.74
C LEU A 6 -47.24 -1.18 -12.35
N GLN A 7 -46.07 -1.20 -11.71
CA GLN A 7 -45.89 -1.78 -10.38
C GLN A 7 -45.85 -0.68 -9.31
N SER A 8 -46.46 -0.96 -8.15
CA SER A 8 -46.30 -0.10 -6.98
C SER A 8 -44.82 -0.02 -6.61
N PRO A 9 -44.27 1.17 -6.32
CA PRO A 9 -42.86 1.31 -5.97
C PRO A 9 -42.51 0.43 -4.77
N ASP A 10 -41.55 -0.48 -4.98
CA ASP A 10 -41.11 -1.50 -4.03
C ASP A 10 -39.83 -1.08 -3.27
N ALA A 11 -39.21 0.03 -3.67
CA ALA A 11 -37.96 0.52 -3.13
C ALA A 11 -37.92 2.05 -3.08
N CYS A 12 -37.03 2.59 -2.24
CA CYS A 12 -36.76 4.01 -2.11
C CYS A 12 -35.27 4.29 -2.37
N ARG A 13 -34.98 5.25 -3.25
CA ARG A 13 -33.60 5.70 -3.51
C ARG A 13 -33.29 6.96 -2.69
N ILE A 14 -32.45 6.82 -1.68
CA ILE A 14 -31.98 7.92 -0.85
C ILE A 14 -30.58 8.32 -1.31
N HIS A 15 -30.41 9.60 -1.67
CA HIS A 15 -29.11 10.16 -2.07
C HIS A 15 -29.03 11.63 -1.68
N GLY A 16 -27.82 12.11 -1.38
CA GLY A 16 -27.58 13.49 -0.99
C GLY A 16 -26.36 13.62 -0.09
N HIS A 17 -26.17 14.82 0.46
CA HIS A 17 -25.09 15.13 1.41
C HIS A 17 -25.69 15.69 2.69
N LEU A 18 -25.12 15.30 3.83
CA LEU A 18 -25.53 15.79 5.14
C LEU A 18 -24.33 16.44 5.84
N TYR A 19 -24.52 17.69 6.29
CA TYR A 19 -23.54 18.36 7.14
C TYR A 19 -23.86 18.05 8.60
N VAL A 20 -22.91 17.40 9.27
CA VAL A 20 -23.03 16.99 10.68
C VAL A 20 -21.89 17.57 11.50
N ASN A 21 -22.13 17.71 12.80
CA ASN A 21 -21.07 18.02 13.74
C ASN A 21 -20.01 16.91 13.73
N LYS A 22 -18.74 17.29 13.90
CA LYS A 22 -17.60 16.36 13.99
C LYS A 22 -17.52 15.69 15.37
N VAL A 23 -18.57 14.96 15.74
CA VAL A 23 -18.69 14.18 16.97
C VAL A 23 -19.34 12.84 16.66
N ALA A 24 -19.28 11.90 17.60
CA ALA A 24 -20.01 10.64 17.48
C ALA A 24 -21.50 10.88 17.21
N GLY A 25 -22.07 10.14 16.26
CA GLY A 25 -23.45 10.32 15.82
C GLY A 25 -24.11 9.02 15.35
N ASN A 26 -25.43 9.09 15.16
CA ASN A 26 -26.24 7.97 14.75
C ASN A 26 -27.29 8.42 13.72
N PHE A 27 -26.97 8.25 12.45
CA PHE A 27 -27.93 8.41 11.37
C PHE A 27 -28.69 7.10 11.19
N HIS A 28 -30.02 7.16 11.08
CA HIS A 28 -30.82 5.94 10.96
C HIS A 28 -32.03 6.12 10.07
N ILE A 29 -32.41 5.02 9.44
CA ILE A 29 -33.59 4.89 8.58
C ILE A 29 -34.47 3.82 9.22
N THR A 30 -35.63 4.25 9.68
CA THR A 30 -36.61 3.42 10.39
C THR A 30 -38.02 3.81 9.94
N VAL A 31 -39.00 2.98 10.29
CA VAL A 31 -40.41 3.22 9.95
C VAL A 31 -41.09 4.17 10.94
N GLY A 32 -42.10 4.88 10.45
CA GLY A 32 -42.95 5.74 11.26
C GLY A 32 -42.66 7.23 11.10
N LYS A 33 -43.48 8.05 11.76
CA LYS A 33 -43.32 9.50 11.75
C LYS A 33 -42.21 9.89 12.73
N ALA A 34 -41.23 10.64 12.24
CA ALA A 34 -40.22 11.26 13.10
C ALA A 34 -40.86 12.37 13.94
N ILE A 35 -40.71 12.27 15.26
CA ILE A 35 -41.18 13.25 16.24
C ILE A 35 -39.93 13.90 16.86
N PRO A 36 -39.75 15.22 16.74
CA PRO A 36 -38.61 15.90 17.32
C PRO A 36 -38.66 15.81 18.85
N HIS A 37 -37.52 15.53 19.46
CA HIS A 37 -37.36 15.41 20.92
C HIS A 37 -36.12 16.22 21.36
N PRO A 38 -36.05 16.77 22.58
CA PRO A 38 -34.92 17.64 22.99
C PRO A 38 -33.52 17.00 22.87
N ARG A 39 -33.44 15.67 22.84
CA ARG A 39 -32.18 14.90 22.70
C ARG A 39 -32.04 14.21 21.34
N GLY A 40 -32.84 14.58 20.34
CA GLY A 40 -32.82 13.98 19.00
C GLY A 40 -34.21 13.87 18.38
N HIS A 41 -34.61 12.67 17.98
CA HIS A 41 -35.95 12.38 17.50
C HIS A 41 -36.34 10.95 17.83
N ALA A 42 -37.64 10.70 17.93
CA ALA A 42 -38.21 9.37 18.11
C ALA A 42 -39.08 9.02 16.90
N HIS A 43 -39.20 7.74 16.59
CA HIS A 43 -40.07 7.26 15.52
C HIS A 43 -41.32 6.63 16.11
N LEU A 44 -42.49 7.11 15.70
CA LEU A 44 -43.75 6.51 16.09
C LEU A 44 -44.12 5.40 15.11
N ALA A 45 -43.68 4.17 15.41
CA ALA A 45 -43.92 2.98 14.59
C ALA A 45 -45.16 2.18 15.03
N ALA A 46 -45.80 2.53 16.15
CA ALA A 46 -46.87 1.74 16.78
C ALA A 46 -48.14 1.56 15.93
N LEU A 47 -48.32 2.36 14.87
CA LEU A 47 -49.48 2.30 13.96
C LEU A 47 -49.15 1.67 12.60
N VAL A 48 -47.89 1.25 12.39
CA VAL A 48 -47.42 0.68 11.12
C VAL A 48 -47.35 -0.83 11.27
N SER A 49 -48.05 -1.56 10.39
CA SER A 49 -48.04 -3.03 10.41
C SER A 49 -46.62 -3.56 10.19
N HIS A 50 -46.23 -4.59 10.95
CA HIS A 50 -44.93 -5.24 10.82
C HIS A 50 -44.68 -5.86 9.43
N GLU A 51 -45.73 -6.16 8.67
CA GLU A 51 -45.62 -6.72 7.32
C GLU A 51 -45.46 -5.65 6.22
N SER A 52 -45.55 -4.36 6.59
CA SER A 52 -45.59 -3.27 5.61
C SER A 52 -44.21 -2.70 5.23
N TYR A 53 -43.12 -3.21 5.82
CA TYR A 53 -41.78 -2.67 5.60
C TYR A 53 -40.70 -3.75 5.47
N ASN A 54 -39.74 -3.49 4.60
CA ASN A 54 -38.59 -4.34 4.36
C ASN A 54 -37.31 -3.49 4.42
N PHE A 55 -36.35 -3.89 5.26
CA PHE A 55 -35.07 -3.19 5.44
C PHE A 55 -33.93 -3.76 4.59
N SER A 56 -34.24 -4.60 3.60
CA SER A 56 -33.28 -4.96 2.55
C SER A 56 -32.82 -3.69 1.84
N HIS A 57 -31.52 -3.53 1.66
CA HIS A 57 -30.96 -2.32 1.11
C HIS A 57 -29.65 -2.58 0.40
N ARG A 58 -29.33 -1.66 -0.50
CA ARG A 58 -28.04 -1.59 -1.17
C ARG A 58 -27.45 -0.20 -0.94
N ILE A 59 -26.21 -0.16 -0.48
CA ILE A 59 -25.45 1.07 -0.31
C ILE A 59 -24.68 1.27 -1.61
N ASP A 60 -25.18 2.17 -2.47
CA ASP A 60 -24.48 2.49 -3.71
C ASP A 60 -23.17 3.23 -3.42
N HIS A 61 -23.22 4.22 -2.52
CA HIS A 61 -22.05 4.99 -2.12
C HIS A 61 -22.20 5.61 -0.74
N LEU A 62 -21.17 5.51 0.11
CA LEU A 62 -21.08 6.22 1.38
C LEU A 62 -19.64 6.72 1.60
N SER A 63 -19.48 8.03 1.79
CA SER A 63 -18.19 8.66 2.02
C SER A 63 -18.27 9.79 3.05
N PHE A 64 -17.13 10.15 3.62
CA PHE A 64 -17.01 11.22 4.62
C PHE A 64 -16.01 12.28 4.15
N GLY A 65 -16.48 13.53 4.08
CA GLY A 65 -15.66 14.66 3.63
C GLY A 65 -15.52 14.72 2.12
N GLU A 66 -14.36 15.19 1.65
CA GLU A 66 -14.13 15.44 0.22
C GLU A 66 -13.75 14.16 -0.53
N LEU A 67 -14.36 13.97 -1.70
CA LEU A 67 -14.10 12.84 -2.58
C LEU A 67 -12.77 13.02 -3.31
N ILE A 68 -11.89 12.04 -3.18
CA ILE A 68 -10.59 12.02 -3.85
C ILE A 68 -10.50 10.75 -4.69
N PRO A 69 -10.01 10.83 -5.94
CA PRO A 69 -9.84 9.66 -6.78
C PRO A 69 -8.88 8.65 -6.12
N GLY A 70 -9.23 7.37 -6.19
CA GLY A 70 -8.43 6.27 -5.64
C GLY A 70 -8.79 5.86 -4.21
N ILE A 71 -9.71 6.56 -3.53
CA ILE A 71 -10.27 6.10 -2.27
C ILE A 71 -11.35 5.05 -2.55
N ILE A 72 -11.22 3.89 -1.92
CA ILE A 72 -12.22 2.81 -1.96
C ILE A 72 -12.93 2.82 -0.61
N ASN A 73 -14.23 3.11 -0.59
CA ASN A 73 -15.00 3.10 0.64
C ASN A 73 -15.51 1.67 0.93
N PRO A 74 -15.41 1.17 2.17
CA PRO A 74 -15.78 -0.20 2.51
C PRO A 74 -17.23 -0.60 2.21
N LEU A 75 -18.18 0.35 2.24
CA LEU A 75 -19.61 0.08 2.06
C LEU A 75 -20.11 0.29 0.63
N ASP A 76 -19.26 0.76 -0.29
CA ASP A 76 -19.67 1.03 -1.66
C ASP A 76 -20.05 -0.28 -2.38
N GLY A 77 -21.25 -0.32 -2.95
CA GLY A 77 -21.81 -1.48 -3.64
C GLY A 77 -22.27 -2.63 -2.74
N THR A 78 -22.30 -2.44 -1.41
CA THR A 78 -22.74 -3.49 -0.48
C THR A 78 -24.27 -3.67 -0.52
N GLU A 79 -24.73 -4.91 -0.45
CA GLU A 79 -26.16 -5.27 -0.45
C GLU A 79 -26.48 -6.18 0.73
N LYS A 80 -27.59 -5.90 1.40
CA LYS A 80 -28.13 -6.70 2.51
C LYS A 80 -29.58 -7.05 2.23
N ILE A 81 -29.91 -8.32 2.37
CA ILE A 81 -31.27 -8.83 2.24
C ILE A 81 -31.78 -9.18 3.64
N ALA A 82 -32.90 -8.58 4.04
CA ALA A 82 -33.57 -8.89 5.29
C ALA A 82 -34.32 -10.22 5.18
N SER A 83 -34.05 -11.14 6.10
CA SER A 83 -34.80 -12.41 6.22
C SER A 83 -36.14 -12.24 6.92
N ASP A 84 -36.29 -11.19 7.74
CA ASP A 84 -37.48 -10.86 8.50
C ASP A 84 -37.77 -9.35 8.40
N HIS A 85 -39.04 -8.97 8.42
CA HIS A 85 -39.45 -7.56 8.37
C HIS A 85 -38.92 -6.77 9.59
N ASN A 86 -38.75 -7.42 10.73
CA ASN A 86 -38.22 -6.85 11.97
C ASN A 86 -36.69 -6.93 12.07
N GLN A 87 -35.98 -7.02 10.95
CA GLN A 87 -34.53 -7.01 10.94
C GLN A 87 -33.96 -5.63 11.31
N MET A 88 -32.90 -5.63 12.11
CA MET A 88 -32.11 -4.45 12.44
C MET A 88 -30.69 -4.63 11.89
N PHE A 89 -30.26 -3.69 11.05
CA PHE A 89 -28.90 -3.59 10.53
C PHE A 89 -28.17 -2.43 11.22
N GLN A 90 -26.98 -2.70 11.75
CA GLN A 90 -26.14 -1.70 12.41
C GLN A 90 -24.76 -1.70 11.77
N TYR A 91 -24.36 -0.53 11.32
CA TYR A 91 -23.03 -0.24 10.80
C TYR A 91 -22.32 0.65 11.81
N PHE A 92 -21.27 0.11 12.44
CA PHE A 92 -20.38 0.85 13.31
C PHE A 92 -19.21 1.33 12.48
N ILE A 93 -19.21 2.63 12.18
CA ILE A 93 -18.28 3.28 11.28
C ILE A 93 -17.27 4.06 12.13
N THR A 94 -15.98 3.79 11.94
CA THR A 94 -14.91 4.56 12.56
C THR A 94 -14.24 5.41 11.49
N VAL A 95 -14.44 6.72 11.56
CA VAL A 95 -13.94 7.71 10.60
C VAL A 95 -12.55 8.18 11.03
N VAL A 96 -11.56 8.07 10.15
CA VAL A 96 -10.16 8.44 10.37
C VAL A 96 -9.80 9.62 9.46
N PRO A 97 -9.56 10.82 10.03
CA PRO A 97 -9.06 11.97 9.27
C PRO A 97 -7.75 11.62 8.57
N THR A 98 -7.67 11.94 7.28
CA THR A 98 -6.50 11.65 6.44
C THR A 98 -6.05 12.92 5.71
N LYS A 99 -4.81 13.35 5.92
CA LYS A 99 -4.19 14.45 5.17
C LYS A 99 -3.33 13.88 4.06
N LEU A 100 -3.61 14.27 2.83
CA LEU A 100 -2.81 13.92 1.66
C LEU A 100 -1.93 15.11 1.29
N HIS A 101 -0.63 14.87 1.25
CA HIS A 101 0.38 15.81 0.77
C HIS A 101 1.19 15.14 -0.33
N THR A 102 0.73 15.33 -1.56
CA THR A 102 1.33 14.79 -2.79
C THR A 102 1.79 15.96 -3.66
N TYR A 103 2.67 15.74 -4.63
CA TYR A 103 3.19 16.81 -5.51
C TYR A 103 2.09 17.62 -6.22
N LYS A 104 0.96 16.98 -6.55
CA LYS A 104 -0.16 17.60 -7.30
C LYS A 104 -1.37 17.94 -6.45
N ILE A 105 -1.54 17.30 -5.29
CA ILE A 105 -2.79 17.33 -4.53
C ILE A 105 -2.45 17.50 -3.05
N SER A 106 -3.01 18.54 -2.44
CA SER A 106 -3.06 18.72 -1.00
C SER A 106 -4.53 18.76 -0.59
N ALA A 107 -5.00 17.73 0.11
CA ALA A 107 -6.41 17.61 0.45
C ALA A 107 -6.60 16.92 1.80
N GLU A 108 -7.67 17.31 2.51
CA GLU A 108 -8.12 16.67 3.73
C GLU A 108 -9.31 15.78 3.40
N THR A 109 -9.12 14.47 3.55
CA THR A 109 -10.15 13.46 3.31
C THR A 109 -10.36 12.61 4.55
N HIS A 110 -11.30 11.68 4.50
CA HIS A 110 -11.53 10.75 5.58
C HIS A 110 -11.60 9.34 5.02
N GLN A 111 -10.82 8.46 5.63
CA GLN A 111 -10.98 7.03 5.47
C GLN A 111 -11.89 6.52 6.57
N PHE A 112 -12.51 5.37 6.39
CA PHE A 112 -13.26 4.76 7.47
C PHE A 112 -13.18 3.24 7.42
N SER A 113 -13.37 2.62 8.58
CA SER A 113 -13.60 1.19 8.71
C SER A 113 -15.02 0.94 9.19
N VAL A 114 -15.55 -0.26 8.91
CA VAL A 114 -16.91 -0.62 9.27
C VAL A 114 -16.94 -1.98 9.96
N THR A 115 -17.72 -2.06 11.04
CA THR A 115 -18.16 -3.31 11.65
C THR A 115 -19.66 -3.43 11.50
N GLU A 116 -20.11 -4.53 10.93
CA GLU A 116 -21.53 -4.78 10.67
C GLU A 116 -22.12 -5.69 11.74
N ARG A 117 -23.34 -5.39 12.18
CA ARG A 117 -24.11 -6.23 13.09
C ARG A 117 -25.56 -6.27 12.64
N GLU A 118 -26.08 -7.49 12.49
CA GLU A 118 -27.46 -7.72 12.13
C GLU A 118 -28.14 -8.58 13.20
N ARG A 119 -29.42 -8.30 13.48
CA ARG A 119 -30.26 -9.15 14.33
C ARG A 119 -31.74 -8.93 14.04
N VAL A 120 -32.54 -9.97 14.26
CA VAL A 120 -34.00 -9.89 14.24
C VAL A 120 -34.49 -9.35 15.59
N ILE A 121 -35.42 -8.39 15.55
CA ILE A 121 -36.10 -7.88 16.74
C ILE A 121 -37.31 -8.78 17.03
N ASN A 122 -37.35 -9.33 18.23
CA ASN A 122 -38.46 -10.16 18.70
C ASN A 122 -38.74 -9.83 20.17
N HIS A 123 -39.77 -9.01 20.38
CA HIS A 123 -40.17 -8.54 21.70
C HIS A 123 -40.66 -9.67 22.62
N ALA A 124 -41.24 -10.74 22.05
CA ALA A 124 -41.71 -11.89 22.82
C ALA A 124 -40.55 -12.79 23.31
N ALA A 125 -39.46 -12.86 22.55
CA ALA A 125 -38.25 -13.58 22.92
C ALA A 125 -37.24 -12.73 23.72
N GLY A 126 -37.62 -11.54 24.19
CA GLY A 126 -36.76 -10.62 24.94
C GLY A 126 -35.77 -9.81 24.10
N SER A 127 -35.82 -9.91 22.77
CA SER A 127 -35.02 -9.09 21.84
C SER A 127 -35.73 -7.75 21.61
N HIS A 128 -35.58 -6.83 22.57
CA HIS A 128 -36.08 -5.47 22.45
C HIS A 128 -35.21 -4.64 21.49
N GLY A 129 -35.82 -3.73 20.75
CA GLY A 129 -35.13 -2.83 19.84
C GLY A 129 -36.05 -2.25 18.79
N VAL A 130 -35.48 -1.41 17.93
CA VAL A 130 -36.17 -0.84 16.78
C VAL A 130 -35.56 -1.45 15.53
N SER A 131 -36.40 -1.99 14.65
CA SER A 131 -36.01 -2.50 13.34
C SER A 131 -35.65 -1.34 12.41
N GLY A 132 -34.69 -1.54 11.53
CA GLY A 132 -34.20 -0.50 10.62
C GLY A 132 -32.70 -0.55 10.35
N ILE A 133 -32.23 0.47 9.67
CA ILE A 133 -30.85 0.63 9.23
C ILE A 133 -30.21 1.74 10.05
N PHE A 134 -29.15 1.43 10.78
CA PHE A 134 -28.48 2.34 11.71
C PHE A 134 -27.01 2.51 11.31
N MET A 135 -26.62 3.74 10.98
CA MET A 135 -25.26 4.17 10.68
C MET A 135 -24.72 4.92 11.90
N LYS A 136 -23.98 4.22 12.76
CA LYS A 136 -23.33 4.79 13.94
C LYS A 136 -21.91 5.13 13.57
N TYR A 137 -21.58 6.41 13.52
CA TYR A 137 -20.25 6.85 13.17
C TYR A 137 -19.56 7.51 14.37
N ASP A 138 -18.27 7.25 14.52
CA ASP A 138 -17.40 7.88 15.50
C ASP A 138 -16.12 8.37 14.81
N ILE A 139 -15.54 9.45 15.31
CA ILE A 139 -14.34 10.06 14.74
C ILE A 139 -13.14 9.63 15.56
N SER A 140 -12.17 9.01 14.90
CA SER A 140 -10.90 8.62 15.49
C SER A 140 -10.09 9.84 15.93
N SER A 141 -9.44 9.74 17.09
CA SER A 141 -8.50 10.74 17.58
C SER A 141 -7.15 10.69 16.85
N LEU A 142 -6.92 9.68 16.03
CA LEU A 142 -5.72 9.52 15.21
C LEU A 142 -5.95 10.08 13.81
N MET A 143 -4.93 10.77 13.30
CA MET A 143 -4.91 11.29 11.93
C MET A 143 -3.81 10.60 11.13
N VAL A 144 -4.13 10.20 9.90
CA VAL A 144 -3.17 9.61 8.97
C VAL A 144 -2.66 10.69 8.04
N THR A 145 -1.34 10.88 7.99
CA THR A 145 -0.71 11.80 7.02
C THR A 145 0.00 10.98 5.97
N VAL A 146 -0.43 11.12 4.72
CA VAL A 146 0.20 10.47 3.56
C VAL A 146 1.04 11.51 2.84
N THR A 147 2.35 11.35 2.93
CA THR A 147 3.32 12.18 2.22
C THR A 147 4.00 11.37 1.13
N GLU A 148 4.11 11.95 -0.06
CA GLU A 148 4.90 11.35 -1.14
C GLU A 148 6.38 11.75 -0.98
N GLU A 149 7.25 10.76 -0.79
CA GLU A 149 8.70 10.98 -0.69
C GLU A 149 9.38 10.49 -1.96
N HIS A 150 10.17 11.37 -2.59
CA HIS A 150 10.98 11.04 -3.77
C HIS A 150 12.46 11.18 -3.45
N MET A 151 13.27 10.28 -4.01
CA MET A 151 14.71 10.41 -3.90
C MET A 151 15.18 11.63 -4.70
N PRO A 152 15.94 12.57 -4.10
CA PRO A 152 16.47 13.70 -4.84
C PRO A 152 17.47 13.20 -5.89
N PHE A 153 17.48 13.87 -7.05
CA PHE A 153 18.31 13.50 -8.20
C PHE A 153 19.81 13.37 -7.84
N TRP A 154 20.31 14.21 -6.95
CA TRP A 154 21.70 14.14 -6.49
C TRP A 154 22.02 12.86 -5.73
N GLN A 155 21.09 12.38 -4.92
CA GLN A 155 21.26 11.13 -4.19
C GLN A 155 21.19 9.92 -5.13
N PHE A 156 20.42 10.01 -6.22
CA PHE A 156 20.48 9.03 -7.31
C PHE A 156 21.88 8.98 -7.95
N LEU A 157 22.45 10.14 -8.31
CA LEU A 157 23.75 10.20 -8.99
C LEU A 157 24.90 9.69 -8.11
N VAL A 158 24.90 10.03 -6.82
CA VAL A 158 25.89 9.51 -5.87
C VAL A 158 25.79 7.98 -5.78
N ARG A 159 24.58 7.42 -5.71
CA ARG A 159 24.37 5.96 -5.71
C ARG A 159 24.85 5.31 -7.02
N LEU A 160 24.57 5.94 -8.17
CA LEU A 160 25.03 5.45 -9.47
C LEU A 160 26.56 5.43 -9.57
N CYS A 161 27.22 6.50 -9.15
CA CYS A 161 28.69 6.57 -9.11
C CYS A 161 29.27 5.50 -8.19
N GLY A 162 28.67 5.30 -7.02
CA GLY A 162 29.06 4.23 -6.08
C GLY A 162 28.97 2.82 -6.71
N ILE A 163 27.93 2.54 -7.49
CA ILE A 163 27.77 1.27 -8.20
C ILE A 163 28.88 1.09 -9.26
N ILE A 164 29.13 2.12 -10.08
CA ILE A 164 30.16 2.07 -11.13
C ILE A 164 31.56 1.89 -10.51
N GLY A 165 31.89 2.67 -9.48
CA GLY A 165 33.15 2.55 -8.76
C GLY A 165 33.31 1.20 -8.07
N GLY A 166 32.23 0.66 -7.51
CA GLY A 166 32.19 -0.68 -6.93
C GLY A 166 32.48 -1.78 -7.94
N ILE A 167 31.89 -1.72 -9.14
CA ILE A 167 32.14 -2.69 -10.23
C ILE A 167 33.60 -2.64 -10.66
N PHE A 168 34.18 -1.44 -10.86
CA PHE A 168 35.56 -1.30 -11.28
C PHE A 168 36.55 -1.82 -10.23
N SER A 169 36.32 -1.47 -8.96
CA SER A 169 37.16 -1.93 -7.84
C SER A 169 37.10 -3.45 -7.65
N THR A 170 35.90 -4.02 -7.63
CA THR A 170 35.72 -5.47 -7.49
C THR A 170 36.33 -6.25 -8.65
N THR A 171 36.21 -5.75 -9.89
CA THR A 171 36.86 -6.36 -11.06
C THR A 171 38.38 -6.37 -10.91
N GLY A 172 38.97 -5.26 -10.45
CA GLY A 172 40.42 -5.17 -10.22
C GLY A 172 40.91 -6.14 -9.14
N ILE A 173 40.19 -6.23 -8.03
CA ILE A 173 40.49 -7.18 -6.94
C ILE A 173 40.36 -8.63 -7.44
N LEU A 174 39.28 -8.96 -8.17
CA LEU A 174 39.04 -10.30 -8.67
C LEU A 174 40.13 -10.74 -9.66
N HIS A 175 40.56 -9.83 -10.55
CA HIS A 175 41.66 -10.08 -11.47
C HIS A 175 42.99 -10.27 -10.73
N GLY A 176 43.27 -9.46 -9.71
CA GLY A 176 44.47 -9.59 -8.88
C GLY A 176 44.52 -10.93 -8.13
N VAL A 177 43.42 -11.31 -7.47
CA VAL A 177 43.29 -12.61 -6.78
C VAL A 177 43.40 -13.76 -7.79
N GLY A 178 42.73 -13.67 -8.93
CA GLY A 178 42.80 -14.68 -9.98
C GLY A 178 44.22 -14.92 -10.49
N ARG A 179 44.98 -13.84 -10.74
CA ARG A 179 46.39 -13.93 -11.15
C ARG A 179 47.27 -14.54 -10.05
N PHE A 180 47.08 -14.13 -8.81
CA PHE A 180 47.83 -14.68 -7.67
C PHE A 180 47.59 -16.18 -7.50
N VAL A 181 46.34 -16.62 -7.59
CA VAL A 181 45.98 -18.05 -7.54
C VAL A 181 46.58 -18.79 -8.75
N ALA A 182 46.50 -18.20 -9.95
CA ALA A 182 47.09 -18.79 -11.16
C ALA A 182 48.61 -18.96 -11.03
N GLU A 183 49.34 -17.97 -10.51
CA GLU A 183 50.79 -18.07 -10.30
C GLU A 183 51.14 -19.08 -9.20
N ILE A 184 50.37 -19.18 -8.11
CA ILE A 184 50.60 -20.23 -7.11
C ILE A 184 50.41 -21.63 -7.71
N ILE A 185 49.35 -21.81 -8.50
CA ILE A 185 49.07 -23.09 -9.17
C ILE A 185 50.15 -23.37 -10.21
N PHE A 186 50.44 -22.45 -11.13
CA PHE A 186 51.45 -22.65 -12.17
C PHE A 186 52.87 -22.79 -11.60
N CYS A 187 53.26 -22.07 -10.54
CA CYS A 187 54.55 -22.25 -9.88
C CYS A 187 54.64 -23.58 -9.14
N ARG A 188 53.56 -24.05 -8.50
CA ARG A 188 53.53 -25.40 -7.92
C ARG A 188 53.57 -26.49 -8.99
N PHE A 189 53.02 -26.26 -10.18
CA PHE A 189 53.08 -27.21 -11.29
C PHE A 189 54.41 -27.15 -12.10
N ARG A 190 55.09 -26.00 -12.18
CA ARG A 190 56.35 -25.81 -12.95
C ARG A 190 57.64 -26.22 -12.22
N LEU A 191 57.62 -26.53 -10.93
CA LEU A 191 58.77 -27.16 -10.25
C LEU A 191 59.06 -28.60 -10.69
N GLY A 192 58.29 -29.16 -11.64
CA GLY A 192 58.48 -30.52 -12.16
C GLY A 192 59.29 -30.68 -13.46
N SER A 193 59.89 -29.64 -14.06
CA SER A 193 60.57 -29.79 -15.37
C SER A 193 61.79 -28.88 -15.62
N TYR A 194 62.76 -28.85 -14.71
CA TYR A 194 64.13 -28.46 -15.07
C TYR A 194 65.09 -29.61 -14.80
N ARG A 195 65.35 -30.42 -15.83
CA ARG A 195 66.33 -31.52 -15.79
C ARG A 195 67.67 -31.02 -16.35
N SER A 196 68.71 -31.22 -15.55
CA SER A 196 70.12 -30.90 -15.79
C SER A 196 70.63 -31.31 -17.18
N THR A 197 71.48 -30.47 -17.79
CA THR A 197 72.45 -30.90 -18.79
C THR A 197 73.81 -30.31 -18.42
N SER A 198 74.72 -31.19 -17.98
CA SER A 198 76.12 -30.89 -17.70
C SER A 198 76.97 -30.98 -18.97
N VAL A 199 77.84 -30.00 -19.20
CA VAL A 199 78.96 -30.08 -20.17
C VAL A 199 80.25 -29.71 -19.43
N PRO A 200 81.32 -30.53 -19.45
CA PRO A 200 82.63 -30.14 -18.93
C PRO A 200 83.65 -29.95 -20.07
N LEU A 201 84.49 -28.90 -20.01
CA LEU A 201 85.80 -28.77 -20.70
C LEU A 201 86.54 -27.50 -20.18
N PRO A 202 87.87 -27.38 -20.35
CA PRO A 202 88.84 -27.12 -19.28
C PRO A 202 89.61 -25.79 -19.46
N ASP A 203 90.49 -25.54 -18.49
CA ASP A 203 91.37 -24.38 -18.30
C ASP A 203 92.19 -23.93 -19.53
N GLY A 204 92.42 -22.62 -19.65
CA GLY A 204 93.31 -22.05 -20.67
C GLY A 204 93.41 -20.53 -20.69
N HIS A 205 94.21 -19.98 -19.77
CA HIS A 205 95.12 -18.83 -19.86
C HIS A 205 95.03 -17.79 -21.02
N SER A 206 95.30 -16.52 -20.64
CA SER A 206 95.97 -15.43 -21.41
C SER A 206 95.12 -14.32 -22.08
N SER A 207 95.12 -13.14 -21.44
CA SER A 207 95.43 -11.80 -21.98
C SER A 207 95.36 -11.57 -23.49
N ASN A 208 94.59 -10.55 -23.95
CA ASN A 208 95.10 -9.26 -24.43
C ASN A 208 94.13 -8.46 -25.33
N HIS A 209 94.25 -7.12 -25.21
CA HIS A 209 94.06 -6.09 -26.23
C HIS A 209 92.65 -5.68 -26.75
N LEU A 210 92.29 -4.47 -26.31
CA LEU A 210 91.59 -3.30 -26.91
C LEU A 210 91.67 -3.17 -28.47
N PRO A 211 91.01 -2.17 -29.10
CA PRO A 211 89.61 -2.03 -29.54
C PRO A 211 89.51 -1.70 -31.06
N LEU A 212 88.30 -1.49 -31.63
CA LEU A 212 88.09 -0.59 -32.79
C LEU A 212 86.56 -0.39 -32.96
N ILE A 213 86.01 0.82 -32.75
CA ILE A 213 85.88 1.96 -33.68
C ILE A 213 84.49 2.01 -34.36
N THR A 214 83.76 3.10 -34.02
CA THR A 214 82.83 3.93 -34.83
C THR A 214 81.62 3.28 -35.52
N GLU A 215 80.50 3.94 -35.80
CA GLU A 215 80.06 5.33 -35.70
C GLU A 215 78.53 5.38 -35.88
N ASN A 216 77.94 6.48 -35.41
CA ASN A 216 76.79 7.21 -35.98
C ASN A 216 75.42 6.52 -36.12
N SER A 217 74.38 6.99 -35.44
CA SER A 217 73.73 8.33 -35.47
C SER A 217 72.62 8.41 -36.52
N THR A 218 71.48 8.93 -36.05
CA THR A 218 70.40 9.62 -36.78
C THR A 218 69.60 8.75 -37.77
N HIS A 219 68.28 8.64 -37.67
CA HIS A 219 67.30 9.73 -37.59
C HIS A 219 66.00 9.27 -36.93
#